data_AF-A0A182IBG6-F1
#
_entry.id   AF-A0A182IBG6-F1
#
_cell.length_a   1.000
_cell.length_b   1.000
_cell.length_c   1.000
_cell.angle_alpha   90.00
_cell.angle_beta   90.00
_cell.angle_gamma   90.00
#
_symmetry.space_group_name_H-M   'P 1'
#
loop_
_entity.id
_entity.type
_entity.pdbx_description
1 polymer ?
#
loop_
_entity_poly.entity_id
_entity_poly.type
_entity_poly.pdbx_seq_one_letter_code
_entity_poly.pdbx_strand_id
1 'polypeptide(L)'
;MGIRHLHTFMEKNGGFYTVNMEREILEAKKFTENPLLVIDMKVLHPIFGTDKRSLLCGGQFSVVEHMADTFFKRLTDAGAELVFYYDGTLKMNDKWIANQNEKYDRMISILDGIDAEPSLKEAADKFEQTIPYNTCIKLKNVAKRHGKFIVSKDLKCDQALAIYATKFKALAVVTHDTDFLIFEGRWQLWHANHIDVNKLITKAYCKQVLLCTLGLQWPQMAIWATLAGNSFFKYDELVPFLSEFGPNNQKFYRLAKYVRQLPLRNGKLDDDTVHSILARVYWNRQVPPEAYDWFRQSVAFYQLNEPSKDSQQNDGDPFAHLLEDEHYVTYSILTDKPHTCTILFFDYRTSEIGNYYEIIEPIIARMAGILLYHHKEERQDVTLAIKRNHHESHSVVTVPATFPTAITPPPLIELISKDERVQASLLERKLQLWRWVCSDDLLDVEQFNTVPPAFMCTVLTLYRLRQCGAIRIFEADLLLLIAQQLSKGVFDLTLEPYPQRLNPRAFRLAFVFQNVYHHMARVAKVLGLSEEYRPMTPYDGHRFHNMYNVWTGMNVESEFQPIEEWRFYKHAKSHAVQNE
;
A
#
# COMPACT_ATOMS: atom_id res chain seq x y z
N MET A 1 -11.52 9.90 3.61
CA MET A 1 -11.09 10.46 2.31
C MET A 1 -12.31 11.05 1.61
N GLY A 2 -12.15 11.64 0.41
CA GLY A 2 -13.23 12.31 -0.32
C GLY A 2 -13.60 13.70 0.18
N ILE A 3 -14.87 14.07 0.04
CA ILE A 3 -15.43 15.37 0.45
C ILE A 3 -15.39 15.54 1.97
N ARG A 4 -14.73 16.60 2.42
CA ARG A 4 -14.57 16.95 3.84
C ARG A 4 -15.93 17.12 4.52
N HIS A 5 -16.11 16.53 5.70
CA HIS A 5 -17.34 16.56 6.52
C HIS A 5 -18.58 15.84 5.94
N LEU A 6 -18.49 15.20 4.77
CA LEU A 6 -19.63 14.47 4.19
C LEU A 6 -20.09 13.28 5.03
N HIS A 7 -19.16 12.53 5.59
CA HIS A 7 -19.48 11.42 6.50
C HIS A 7 -20.34 11.88 7.69
N THR A 8 -19.89 12.89 8.43
CA THR A 8 -20.62 13.46 9.59
C THR A 8 -21.98 14.04 9.18
N PHE A 9 -22.06 14.66 8.00
CA PHE A 9 -23.33 15.16 7.47
C PHE A 9 -24.32 14.02 7.23
N MET A 10 -23.88 12.90 6.66
CA MET A 10 -24.75 11.75 6.43
C MET A 10 -25.24 11.15 7.74
N GLU A 11 -24.36 10.98 8.73
CA GLU A 11 -24.76 10.42 10.04
C GLU A 11 -25.81 11.29 10.74
N LYS A 12 -25.66 12.61 10.70
CA LYS A 12 -26.62 13.53 11.31
C LYS A 12 -28.01 13.48 10.67
N ASN A 13 -28.09 13.15 9.38
CA ASN A 13 -29.34 13.15 8.63
C ASN A 13 -29.93 11.73 8.43
N GLY A 14 -29.45 10.73 9.19
CA GLY A 14 -29.93 9.36 9.06
C GLY A 14 -29.61 8.73 7.70
N GLY A 15 -28.55 9.18 7.03
CA GLY A 15 -28.14 8.74 5.70
C GLY A 15 -27.44 7.37 5.65
N PHE A 16 -27.60 6.54 6.67
CA PHE A 16 -26.99 5.21 6.73
C PHE A 16 -27.91 4.19 7.43
N TYR A 17 -27.64 2.92 7.20
CA TYR A 17 -28.25 1.81 7.92
C TYR A 17 -27.22 0.69 8.13
N THR A 18 -27.48 -0.17 9.12
CA THR A 18 -26.63 -1.34 9.39
C THR A 18 -26.94 -2.45 8.40
N VAL A 19 -25.91 -3.04 7.83
CA VAL A 19 -25.97 -4.16 6.89
C VAL A 19 -25.31 -5.38 7.49
N ASN A 20 -25.99 -6.52 7.42
CA ASN A 20 -25.36 -7.83 7.51
C ASN A 20 -25.02 -8.26 6.07
N MET A 21 -23.72 -8.30 5.74
CA MET A 21 -23.25 -8.50 4.37
C MET A 21 -23.67 -9.86 3.82
N GLU A 22 -23.54 -10.91 4.63
CA GLU A 22 -23.91 -12.29 4.25
C GLU A 22 -25.40 -12.35 3.89
N ARG A 23 -26.26 -11.77 4.72
CA ARG A 23 -27.69 -11.69 4.44
C ARG A 23 -28.00 -10.91 3.16
N GLU A 24 -27.38 -9.75 2.96
CA GLU A 24 -27.57 -8.96 1.73
C GLU A 24 -27.14 -9.72 0.48
N ILE A 25 -26.02 -10.45 0.54
CA ILE A 25 -25.56 -11.30 -0.56
C ILE A 25 -26.60 -12.39 -0.85
N LEU A 26 -27.07 -13.11 0.18
CA LEU A 26 -28.08 -14.16 0.04
C LEU A 26 -29.42 -13.62 -0.49
N GLU A 27 -29.81 -12.42 -0.09
CA GLU A 27 -31.01 -11.76 -0.62
C GLU A 27 -30.81 -11.35 -2.10
N ALA A 28 -29.64 -10.82 -2.46
CA ALA A 28 -29.30 -10.49 -3.83
C ALA A 28 -29.26 -11.73 -4.74
N LYS A 29 -28.86 -12.91 -4.23
CA LYS A 29 -28.87 -14.18 -4.97
C LYS A 29 -30.24 -14.59 -5.52
N LYS A 30 -31.33 -14.05 -4.95
CA LYS A 30 -32.69 -14.28 -5.45
C LYS A 30 -32.95 -13.59 -6.80
N PHE A 31 -32.13 -12.61 -7.16
CA PHE A 31 -32.30 -11.76 -8.34
C PHE A 31 -31.12 -11.80 -9.32
N THR A 32 -29.95 -12.26 -8.87
CA THR A 32 -28.75 -12.44 -9.70
C THR A 32 -28.00 -13.69 -9.25
N GLU A 33 -27.39 -14.42 -10.18
CA GLU A 33 -26.62 -15.63 -9.84
C GLU A 33 -25.35 -15.29 -9.05
N ASN A 34 -24.72 -14.15 -9.38
CA ASN A 34 -23.45 -13.72 -8.82
C ASN A 34 -23.57 -12.27 -8.29
N PRO A 35 -23.97 -12.06 -7.02
CA PRO A 35 -23.91 -10.74 -6.38
C PRO A 35 -22.47 -10.23 -6.35
N LEU A 36 -22.21 -9.14 -7.10
CA LEU A 36 -20.87 -8.60 -7.25
C LEU A 36 -20.55 -7.57 -6.14
N LEU A 37 -19.42 -7.77 -5.46
CA LEU A 37 -18.80 -6.80 -4.56
C LEU A 37 -17.53 -6.24 -5.20
N VAL A 38 -17.48 -4.91 -5.34
CA VAL A 38 -16.29 -4.22 -5.84
C VAL A 38 -15.56 -3.56 -4.67
N ILE A 39 -14.32 -3.94 -4.43
CA ILE A 39 -13.58 -3.63 -3.20
C ILE A 39 -12.35 -2.78 -3.54
N ASP A 40 -12.23 -1.63 -2.90
CA ASP A 40 -11.01 -0.81 -2.95
C ASP A 40 -9.90 -1.47 -2.13
N MET A 41 -8.81 -1.87 -2.77
CA MET A 41 -7.69 -2.54 -2.11
C MET A 41 -7.03 -1.71 -1.01
N LYS A 42 -7.06 -0.38 -1.10
CA LYS A 42 -6.43 0.50 -0.09
C LYS A 42 -7.13 0.38 1.27
N VAL A 43 -8.39 -0.06 1.30
CA VAL A 43 -9.17 -0.15 2.53
C VAL A 43 -8.94 -1.43 3.33
N LEU A 44 -8.28 -2.44 2.74
CA LEU A 44 -8.04 -3.71 3.43
C LEU A 44 -7.09 -3.55 4.63
N HIS A 45 -6.06 -2.69 4.52
CA HIS A 45 -5.14 -2.44 5.62
C HIS A 45 -5.85 -1.85 6.85
N PRO A 46 -6.73 -0.83 6.72
CA PRO A 46 -7.62 -0.40 7.79
C PRO A 46 -8.52 -1.50 8.37
N ILE A 47 -9.12 -2.35 7.52
CA ILE A 47 -10.06 -3.40 7.96
C ILE A 47 -9.36 -4.47 8.80
N PHE A 48 -8.17 -4.92 8.38
CA PHE A 48 -7.47 -6.03 9.03
C PHE A 48 -6.33 -5.60 9.96
N GLY A 49 -5.95 -4.32 9.96
CA GLY A 49 -4.95 -3.71 10.83
C GLY A 49 -5.58 -2.92 12.00
N THR A 50 -6.68 -3.39 12.56
CA THR A 50 -7.41 -2.68 13.63
C THR A 50 -6.69 -2.70 14.97
N ASP A 51 -5.94 -3.76 15.26
CA ASP A 51 -5.19 -3.88 16.51
C ASP A 51 -3.93 -2.99 16.52
N LYS A 52 -4.07 -1.81 17.12
CA LYS A 52 -3.00 -0.82 17.21
C LYS A 52 -1.80 -1.29 18.03
N ARG A 53 -2.01 -2.16 19.02
CA ARG A 53 -0.91 -2.75 19.81
C ARG A 53 -0.08 -3.70 18.95
N SER A 54 -0.76 -4.57 18.19
CA SER A 54 -0.10 -5.44 17.21
C SER A 54 0.66 -4.63 16.16
N LEU A 55 0.07 -3.54 15.64
CA LEU A 55 0.75 -2.68 14.66
C LEU A 55 2.06 -2.09 15.19
N LEU A 56 2.09 -1.63 16.45
CA LEU A 56 3.33 -1.15 17.08
C LEU A 56 4.37 -2.27 17.29
N CYS A 57 3.94 -3.52 17.38
CA CYS A 57 4.85 -4.66 17.43
C CYS A 57 5.39 -5.07 16.04
N GLY A 58 5.08 -4.33 14.97
CA GLY A 58 5.40 -4.73 13.61
C GLY A 58 4.38 -5.69 12.97
N GLY A 59 3.31 -6.06 13.69
CA GLY A 59 2.21 -6.89 13.21
C GLY A 59 2.44 -8.41 13.34
N GLN A 60 1.33 -9.16 13.33
CA GLN A 60 1.31 -10.63 13.24
C GLN A 60 0.83 -11.01 11.84
N PHE A 61 1.75 -11.15 10.89
CA PHE A 61 1.44 -11.28 9.46
C PHE A 61 0.45 -12.41 9.18
N SER A 62 0.75 -13.60 9.70
CA SER A 62 -0.06 -14.81 9.51
C SER A 62 -1.47 -14.68 10.11
N VAL A 63 -1.63 -14.00 11.25
CA VAL A 63 -2.95 -13.77 11.87
C VAL A 63 -3.79 -12.83 11.00
N VAL A 64 -3.21 -11.70 10.59
CA VAL A 64 -3.89 -10.70 9.76
C VAL A 64 -4.32 -11.30 8.42
N GLU A 65 -3.46 -12.10 7.80
CA GLU A 65 -3.78 -12.76 6.53
C GLU A 65 -4.83 -13.87 6.70
N HIS A 66 -4.78 -14.65 7.77
CA HIS A 66 -5.82 -15.65 8.07
C HIS A 66 -7.18 -15.00 8.32
N MET A 67 -7.22 -13.85 9.02
CA MET A 67 -8.43 -13.05 9.20
C MET A 67 -8.99 -12.57 7.86
N ALA A 68 -8.12 -12.04 6.98
CA ALA A 68 -8.53 -11.60 5.65
C ALA A 68 -9.04 -12.76 4.78
N ASP A 69 -8.35 -13.90 4.82
CA ASP A 69 -8.72 -15.11 4.09
C ASP A 69 -10.10 -15.62 4.53
N THR A 70 -10.31 -15.73 5.84
CA THR A 70 -11.58 -16.16 6.43
C THR A 70 -12.71 -15.20 6.09
N PHE A 71 -12.45 -13.89 6.14
CA PHE A 71 -13.44 -12.87 5.79
C PHE A 71 -13.89 -13.00 4.34
N PHE A 72 -12.95 -13.02 3.38
CA PHE A 72 -13.29 -13.14 1.97
C PHE A 72 -13.94 -14.49 1.65
N LYS A 73 -13.44 -15.58 2.25
CA LYS A 73 -14.03 -16.90 2.11
C LYS A 73 -15.50 -16.92 2.51
N ARG A 74 -15.87 -16.28 3.62
CA ARG A 74 -17.28 -16.24 4.05
C ARG A 74 -18.16 -15.44 3.08
N LEU A 75 -17.65 -14.37 2.48
CA LEU A 75 -18.38 -13.63 1.45
C LEU A 75 -18.58 -14.47 0.19
N THR A 76 -17.55 -15.19 -0.27
CA THR A 76 -17.64 -16.06 -1.45
C THR A 76 -18.48 -17.30 -1.20
N ASP A 77 -18.42 -17.90 0.00
CA ASP A 77 -19.27 -19.03 0.41
C ASP A 77 -20.75 -18.61 0.47
N ALA A 78 -21.05 -17.35 0.82
CA ALA A 78 -22.39 -16.77 0.71
C ALA A 78 -22.83 -16.54 -0.76
N GLY A 79 -21.88 -16.64 -1.71
CA GLY A 79 -22.06 -16.57 -3.15
C GLY A 79 -21.72 -15.24 -3.79
N ALA A 80 -20.97 -14.36 -3.11
CA ALA A 80 -20.50 -13.12 -3.72
C ALA A 80 -19.37 -13.36 -4.73
N GLU A 81 -19.42 -12.65 -5.85
CA GLU A 81 -18.26 -12.45 -6.72
C GLU A 81 -17.46 -11.26 -6.18
N LEU A 82 -16.16 -11.45 -5.93
CA LEU A 82 -15.30 -10.38 -5.42
C LEU A 82 -14.41 -9.83 -6.55
N VAL A 83 -14.42 -8.51 -6.72
CA VAL A 83 -13.52 -7.80 -7.61
C VAL A 83 -12.76 -6.73 -6.84
N PHE A 84 -11.45 -6.85 -6.82
CA PHE A 84 -10.54 -5.97 -6.11
C PHE A 84 -9.89 -4.97 -7.07
N TYR A 85 -9.96 -3.69 -6.73
CA TYR A 85 -9.36 -2.61 -7.51
C TYR A 85 -8.14 -2.04 -6.81
N TYR A 86 -7.03 -1.91 -7.54
CA TYR A 86 -5.79 -1.32 -7.06
C TYR A 86 -5.30 -0.23 -8.00
N ASP A 87 -4.68 0.78 -7.40
CA ASP A 87 -4.12 1.93 -8.10
C ASP A 87 -2.74 1.56 -8.69
N GLY A 88 -2.68 1.37 -10.01
CA GLY A 88 -1.47 0.91 -10.70
C GLY A 88 -0.44 2.00 -10.98
N THR A 89 -0.83 3.26 -10.92
CA THR A 89 0.03 4.39 -11.31
C THR A 89 0.05 5.45 -10.23
N LEU A 90 1.13 5.49 -9.46
CA LEU A 90 1.41 6.63 -8.59
C LEU A 90 1.92 7.79 -9.44
N LYS A 91 1.12 8.85 -9.58
CA LYS A 91 1.62 10.15 -10.06
C LYS A 91 2.35 10.84 -8.92
N MET A 92 3.67 10.93 -9.05
CA MET A 92 4.53 11.55 -8.06
C MET A 92 4.57 13.05 -8.33
N ASN A 93 3.93 13.82 -7.45
CA ASN A 93 3.85 15.27 -7.51
C ASN A 93 4.15 15.86 -6.13
N ASP A 94 4.17 17.19 -6.03
CA ASP A 94 4.45 17.89 -4.77
C ASP A 94 3.50 17.47 -3.63
N LYS A 95 2.25 17.14 -3.97
CA LYS A 95 1.28 16.62 -2.99
C LYS A 95 1.68 15.24 -2.47
N TRP A 96 2.16 14.35 -3.35
CA TRP A 96 2.67 13.05 -2.92
C TRP A 96 3.89 13.23 -2.00
N ILE A 97 4.84 14.09 -2.37
CA ILE A 97 6.04 14.39 -1.57
C ILE A 97 5.65 14.91 -0.18
N ALA A 98 4.77 15.92 -0.13
CA ALA A 98 4.27 16.49 1.12
C ALA A 98 3.61 15.41 2.01
N ASN A 99 2.78 14.54 1.43
CA ASN A 99 2.13 13.45 2.17
C ASN A 99 3.13 12.43 2.72
N GLN A 100 4.23 12.13 2.01
CA GLN A 100 5.26 11.20 2.53
C GLN A 100 6.10 11.84 3.64
N ASN A 101 6.43 13.13 3.51
CA ASN A 101 7.10 13.86 4.58
C ASN A 101 6.24 13.93 5.85
N GLU A 102 4.95 14.27 5.72
CA GLU A 102 4.03 14.29 6.86
C GLU A 102 3.92 12.91 7.53
N LYS A 103 3.88 11.82 6.74
CA LYS A 103 3.91 10.46 7.30
C LYS A 103 5.21 10.18 8.05
N TYR A 104 6.35 10.60 7.52
CA TYR A 104 7.63 10.45 8.20
C TYR A 104 7.65 11.19 9.53
N ASP A 105 7.22 12.45 9.57
CA ASP A 105 7.19 13.25 10.81
C ASP A 105 6.27 12.65 11.88
N ARG A 106 5.14 12.07 11.46
CA ARG A 106 4.25 11.32 12.35
C ARG A 106 4.93 10.06 12.89
N MET A 107 5.67 9.32 12.07
CA MET A 107 6.43 8.15 12.51
C MET A 107 7.53 8.53 13.50
N ILE A 108 8.22 9.65 13.27
CA ILE A 108 9.19 10.21 14.21
C ILE A 108 8.56 10.53 15.57
N SER A 109 7.38 11.16 15.57
CA SER A 109 6.64 11.45 16.80
C SER A 109 6.26 10.18 17.59
N ILE A 110 5.98 9.08 16.88
CA ILE A 110 5.71 7.78 17.50
C ILE A 110 7.01 7.19 18.08
N LEU A 111 8.10 7.21 17.32
CA LEU A 111 9.42 6.75 17.76
C LEU A 111 9.84 7.45 19.06
N ASP A 112 9.70 8.78 19.14
CA ASP A 112 9.98 9.56 20.36
C ASP A 112 9.09 9.12 21.54
N GLY A 113 7.85 8.73 21.25
CA GLY A 113 6.94 8.19 22.26
C GLY A 113 7.30 6.79 22.71
N ILE A 114 7.89 5.96 21.85
CA ILE A 114 8.40 4.62 22.21
C ILE A 114 9.71 4.74 22.99
N ASP A 115 10.57 5.71 22.66
CA ASP A 115 11.84 5.97 23.36
C ASP A 115 11.62 6.42 24.82
N ALA A 116 10.43 6.95 25.15
CA ALA A 116 10.02 7.21 26.53
C ALA A 116 9.64 5.93 27.32
N GLU A 117 9.75 4.75 26.68
CA GLU A 117 9.47 3.42 27.22
C GLU A 117 8.11 3.25 27.96
N PRO A 118 7.00 3.73 27.38
CA PRO A 118 5.67 3.51 27.95
C PRO A 118 5.31 2.01 27.91
N SER A 119 4.25 1.64 28.62
CA SER A 119 3.60 0.36 28.33
C SER A 119 3.06 0.35 26.89
N LEU A 120 2.98 -0.84 26.28
CA LEU A 120 2.45 -1.00 24.93
C LEU A 120 1.04 -0.40 24.79
N LYS A 121 0.22 -0.54 25.84
CA LYS A 121 -1.13 0.00 25.89
C LYS A 121 -1.11 1.54 25.84
N GLU A 122 -0.31 2.17 26.69
CA GLU A 122 -0.20 3.64 26.71
C GLU A 122 0.28 4.20 25.37
N ALA A 123 1.24 3.54 24.72
CA ALA A 123 1.69 3.94 23.38
C ALA A 123 0.58 3.80 22.33
N ALA A 124 -0.13 2.67 22.32
CA ALA A 124 -1.22 2.43 21.39
C ALA A 124 -2.37 3.43 21.58
N ASP A 125 -2.74 3.75 22.83
CA ASP A 125 -3.79 4.72 23.15
C ASP A 125 -3.35 6.15 22.75
N LYS A 126 -2.08 6.52 23.01
CA LYS A 126 -1.53 7.83 22.65
C LYS A 126 -1.50 8.08 21.14
N PHE A 127 -1.20 7.05 20.35
CA PHE A 127 -0.98 7.16 18.91
C PHE A 127 -2.06 6.50 18.05
N GLU A 128 -3.20 6.14 18.62
CA GLU A 128 -4.27 5.36 17.97
C GLU A 128 -4.61 5.85 16.55
N GLN A 129 -4.71 7.17 16.39
CA GLN A 129 -5.11 7.85 15.14
C GLN A 129 -3.95 8.14 14.18
N THR A 130 -2.70 8.00 14.62
CA THR A 130 -1.51 8.37 13.84
C THR A 130 -0.66 7.18 13.41
N ILE A 131 -0.83 6.00 14.03
CA ILE A 131 -0.09 4.79 13.66
C ILE A 131 -0.38 4.43 12.20
N PRO A 132 0.61 4.47 11.30
CA PRO A 132 0.44 4.01 9.93
C PRO A 132 0.19 2.50 9.90
N TYR A 133 -0.64 2.05 8.96
CA TYR A 133 -0.81 0.62 8.72
C TYR A 133 0.45 -0.01 8.13
N ASN A 134 0.71 -1.26 8.48
CA ASN A 134 1.84 -1.99 7.96
C ASN A 134 1.58 -2.43 6.50
N THR A 135 2.18 -1.71 5.56
CA THR A 135 2.08 -1.99 4.12
C THR A 135 2.91 -3.18 3.66
N CYS A 136 3.74 -3.76 4.53
CA CYS A 136 4.51 -4.96 4.22
C CYS A 136 3.65 -6.22 4.23
N ILE A 137 2.47 -6.20 4.89
CA ILE A 137 1.50 -7.31 4.89
C ILE A 137 0.87 -7.44 3.50
N LYS A 138 1.01 -8.61 2.86
CA LYS A 138 0.66 -8.81 1.45
C LYS A 138 -0.83 -9.18 1.28
N LEU A 139 -1.74 -8.35 1.77
CA LEU A 139 -3.20 -8.54 1.67
C LEU A 139 -3.69 -8.76 0.23
N LYS A 140 -2.97 -8.21 -0.75
CA LYS A 140 -3.19 -8.49 -2.18
C LYS A 140 -3.13 -9.97 -2.53
N ASN A 141 -2.18 -10.72 -1.99
CA ASN A 141 -2.04 -12.15 -2.27
C ASN A 141 -3.23 -12.94 -1.71
N VAL A 142 -3.75 -12.52 -0.55
CA VAL A 142 -4.96 -13.10 0.04
C VAL A 142 -6.18 -12.80 -0.84
N ALA A 143 -6.39 -11.53 -1.21
CA ALA A 143 -7.53 -11.09 -2.02
C ALA A 143 -7.69 -11.89 -3.33
N LYS A 144 -6.59 -12.14 -4.04
CA LYS A 144 -6.61 -12.91 -5.31
C LYS A 144 -7.07 -14.36 -5.19
N ARG A 145 -6.89 -14.98 -4.02
CA ARG A 145 -7.36 -16.35 -3.80
C ARG A 145 -8.89 -16.43 -3.81
N HIS A 146 -9.56 -15.30 -3.61
CA HIS A 146 -11.02 -15.21 -3.46
C HIS A 146 -11.71 -14.39 -4.55
N GLY A 147 -10.97 -13.73 -5.45
CA GLY A 147 -11.60 -12.85 -6.44
C GLY A 147 -10.67 -12.33 -7.53
N LYS A 148 -11.27 -11.63 -8.48
CA LYS A 148 -10.55 -10.99 -9.58
C LYS A 148 -9.83 -9.76 -9.09
N PHE A 149 -8.58 -9.59 -9.52
CA PHE A 149 -7.77 -8.42 -9.19
C PHE A 149 -7.58 -7.54 -10.44
N ILE A 150 -7.90 -6.24 -10.34
CA ILE A 150 -7.83 -5.28 -11.45
C ILE A 150 -6.93 -4.11 -11.04
N VAL A 151 -6.01 -3.77 -11.94
CA VAL A 151 -5.11 -2.62 -11.80
C VAL A 151 -5.61 -1.49 -12.67
N SER A 152 -5.91 -0.33 -12.08
CA SER A 152 -6.24 0.87 -12.86
C SER A 152 -4.97 1.47 -13.46
N LYS A 153 -4.93 1.63 -14.79
CA LYS A 153 -3.78 2.18 -15.56
C LYS A 153 -4.00 3.65 -15.97
N ASP A 154 -5.18 3.97 -16.50
CA ASP A 154 -5.42 5.25 -17.18
C ASP A 154 -6.29 6.22 -16.38
N LEU A 155 -7.14 5.69 -15.50
CA LEU A 155 -8.07 6.46 -14.67
C LEU A 155 -7.63 6.45 -13.21
N LYS A 156 -8.06 7.48 -12.46
CA LYS A 156 -8.04 7.41 -11.00
C LYS A 156 -8.81 6.16 -10.56
N CYS A 157 -8.21 5.40 -9.64
CA CYS A 157 -8.75 4.12 -9.19
C CYS A 157 -10.23 4.23 -8.77
N ASP A 158 -10.59 5.31 -8.07
CA ASP A 158 -11.96 5.53 -7.57
C ASP A 158 -12.98 5.63 -8.72
N GLN A 159 -12.63 6.36 -9.79
CA GLN A 159 -13.48 6.50 -10.97
C GLN A 159 -13.58 5.18 -11.74
N ALA A 160 -12.45 4.47 -11.94
CA ALA A 160 -12.45 3.17 -12.61
C ALA A 160 -13.32 2.15 -11.86
N LEU A 161 -13.24 2.14 -10.53
CA LEU A 161 -14.03 1.30 -9.64
C LEU A 161 -15.52 1.63 -9.77
N ALA A 162 -15.90 2.91 -9.72
CA ALA A 162 -17.29 3.35 -9.85
C ALA A 162 -17.90 3.03 -11.23
N ILE A 163 -17.12 3.17 -12.31
CA ILE A 163 -17.51 2.77 -13.67
C ILE A 163 -17.77 1.25 -13.70
N TYR A 164 -16.85 0.45 -13.17
CA TYR A 164 -16.99 -1.01 -13.15
C TYR A 164 -18.22 -1.45 -12.35
N ALA A 165 -18.38 -0.92 -11.13
CA ALA A 165 -19.53 -1.23 -10.27
C ALA A 165 -20.87 -0.89 -10.95
N THR A 166 -20.92 0.19 -11.72
CA THR A 166 -22.13 0.60 -12.42
C THR A 166 -22.39 -0.26 -13.66
N LYS A 167 -21.36 -0.51 -14.47
CA LYS A 167 -21.43 -1.34 -15.68
C LYS A 167 -21.87 -2.77 -15.38
N PHE A 168 -21.31 -3.37 -14.33
CA PHE A 168 -21.58 -4.75 -13.94
C PHE A 168 -22.64 -4.87 -12.85
N LYS A 169 -23.41 -3.79 -12.58
CA LYS A 169 -24.54 -3.76 -11.64
C LYS A 169 -24.18 -4.38 -10.28
N ALA A 170 -23.06 -3.95 -9.72
CA ALA A 170 -22.59 -4.43 -8.43
C ALA A 170 -23.67 -4.29 -7.34
N LEU A 171 -23.67 -5.22 -6.39
CA LEU A 171 -24.47 -5.11 -5.17
C LEU A 171 -23.95 -3.95 -4.32
N ALA A 172 -22.64 -3.93 -4.07
CA ALA A 172 -22.01 -2.92 -3.25
C ALA A 172 -20.58 -2.60 -3.68
N VAL A 173 -20.17 -1.39 -3.34
CA VAL A 173 -18.78 -0.94 -3.33
C VAL A 173 -18.31 -0.88 -1.87
N VAL A 174 -17.16 -1.50 -1.59
CA VAL A 174 -16.53 -1.49 -0.27
C VAL A 174 -15.37 -0.51 -0.26
N THR A 175 -15.55 0.62 0.41
CA THR A 175 -14.52 1.66 0.59
C THR A 175 -14.86 2.58 1.77
N HIS A 176 -13.96 3.46 2.18
CA HIS A 176 -14.22 4.55 3.12
C HIS A 176 -14.12 5.94 2.47
N ASP A 177 -13.97 5.99 1.14
CA ASP A 177 -13.97 7.25 0.40
C ASP A 177 -15.40 7.73 0.15
N THR A 178 -15.71 8.94 0.64
CA THR A 178 -17.04 9.53 0.52
C THR A 178 -17.35 10.04 -0.88
N ASP A 179 -16.37 10.13 -1.79
CA ASP A 179 -16.59 10.46 -3.20
C ASP A 179 -17.54 9.42 -3.87
N PHE A 180 -17.61 8.18 -3.35
CA PHE A 180 -18.56 7.15 -3.78
C PHE A 180 -20.03 7.46 -3.52
N LEU A 181 -20.34 8.47 -2.69
CA LEU A 181 -21.71 8.98 -2.55
C LEU A 181 -22.14 9.89 -3.71
N ILE A 182 -21.18 10.40 -4.48
CA ILE A 182 -21.40 11.37 -5.55
C ILE A 182 -21.57 10.67 -6.90
N PHE A 183 -20.82 9.59 -7.12
CA PHE A 183 -20.95 8.75 -8.30
C PHE A 183 -22.37 8.20 -8.42
N GLU A 184 -22.99 8.43 -9.58
CA GLU A 184 -24.28 7.86 -9.93
C GLU A 184 -24.19 6.32 -9.93
N GLY A 185 -25.26 5.62 -9.59
CA GLY A 185 -25.28 4.16 -9.62
C GLY A 185 -26.15 3.58 -8.51
N ARG A 186 -26.66 2.37 -8.76
CA ARG A 186 -27.61 1.67 -7.87
C ARG A 186 -26.94 0.83 -6.78
N TRP A 187 -25.63 0.65 -6.83
CA TRP A 187 -24.86 -0.10 -5.83
C TRP A 187 -24.84 0.61 -4.48
N GLN A 188 -24.80 -0.18 -3.40
CA GLN A 188 -24.68 0.32 -2.02
C GLN A 188 -23.23 0.74 -1.71
N LEU A 189 -23.03 1.76 -0.87
CA LEU A 189 -21.70 2.08 -0.33
C LEU A 189 -21.52 1.43 1.04
N TRP A 190 -20.82 0.30 1.10
CA TRP A 190 -20.46 -0.38 2.34
C TRP A 190 -19.18 0.24 2.92
N HIS A 191 -19.31 0.88 4.08
CA HIS A 191 -18.24 1.70 4.62
C HIS A 191 -17.17 0.88 5.33
N ALA A 192 -15.95 0.87 4.79
CA ALA A 192 -14.87 -0.01 5.26
C ALA A 192 -14.50 0.19 6.75
N ASN A 193 -14.54 1.42 7.26
CA ASN A 193 -14.19 1.68 8.66
C ASN A 193 -15.22 1.15 9.68
N HIS A 194 -16.37 0.66 9.23
CA HIS A 194 -17.43 0.13 10.08
C HIS A 194 -17.57 -1.39 9.97
N ILE A 195 -16.67 -2.05 9.24
CA ILE A 195 -16.69 -3.49 9.06
C ILE A 195 -16.28 -4.17 10.37
N ASP A 196 -17.20 -4.95 10.93
CA ASP A 196 -16.89 -6.00 11.90
C ASP A 196 -16.59 -7.29 11.13
N VAL A 197 -15.30 -7.60 11.01
CA VAL A 197 -14.78 -8.76 10.25
C VAL A 197 -15.36 -10.08 10.76
N ASN A 198 -15.60 -10.19 12.06
CA ASN A 198 -16.11 -11.42 12.68
C ASN A 198 -17.61 -11.59 12.45
N LYS A 199 -18.37 -10.48 12.48
CA LYS A 199 -19.84 -10.54 12.31
C LYS A 199 -20.32 -10.34 10.88
N LEU A 200 -19.43 -9.93 9.96
CA LEU A 200 -19.80 -9.49 8.61
C LEU A 200 -20.86 -8.38 8.63
N ILE A 201 -20.71 -7.44 9.56
CA ILE A 201 -21.62 -6.31 9.70
C ILE A 201 -20.89 -5.03 9.31
N THR A 202 -21.58 -4.12 8.62
CA THR A 202 -21.07 -2.77 8.33
C THR A 202 -22.19 -1.73 8.33
N LYS A 203 -21.85 -0.47 8.07
CA LYS A 203 -22.79 0.58 7.71
C LYS A 203 -22.82 0.74 6.18
N ALA A 204 -24.03 0.74 5.62
CA ALA A 204 -24.26 1.17 4.24
C ALA A 204 -24.75 2.62 4.22
N TYR A 205 -24.11 3.47 3.41
CA TYR A 205 -24.53 4.85 3.22
C TYR A 205 -25.44 5.00 2.01
N CYS A 206 -26.54 5.74 2.19
CA CYS A 206 -27.60 5.86 1.19
C CYS A 206 -27.44 7.14 0.35
N LYS A 207 -27.12 6.96 -0.94
CA LYS A 207 -26.96 8.08 -1.88
C LYS A 207 -28.27 8.83 -2.12
N GLN A 208 -29.41 8.12 -2.14
CA GLN A 208 -30.72 8.72 -2.31
C GLN A 208 -31.07 9.65 -1.15
N VAL A 209 -30.73 9.28 0.09
CA VAL A 209 -30.93 10.18 1.24
C VAL A 209 -30.12 11.46 1.04
N LEU A 210 -28.85 11.37 0.62
CA LEU A 210 -28.04 12.55 0.32
C LEU A 210 -28.70 13.46 -0.73
N LEU A 211 -29.14 12.89 -1.86
CA LEU A 211 -29.84 13.63 -2.92
C LEU A 211 -31.11 14.31 -2.42
N CYS A 212 -31.97 13.58 -1.69
CA CYS A 212 -33.22 14.10 -1.15
C CYS A 212 -32.96 15.19 -0.11
N THR A 213 -32.03 14.98 0.82
CA THR A 213 -31.65 15.94 1.86
C THR A 213 -31.08 17.21 1.25
N LEU A 214 -30.24 17.09 0.21
CA LEU A 214 -29.68 18.24 -0.47
C LEU A 214 -30.66 18.87 -1.46
N GLY A 215 -31.68 18.15 -1.94
CA GLY A 215 -32.58 18.57 -3.01
C GLY A 215 -31.83 18.76 -4.34
N LEU A 216 -30.94 17.83 -4.68
CA LEU A 216 -30.13 17.87 -5.91
C LEU A 216 -30.51 16.73 -6.85
N GLN A 217 -30.21 16.91 -8.12
CA GLN A 217 -30.25 15.86 -9.15
C GLN A 217 -28.84 15.32 -9.41
N TRP A 218 -28.72 14.12 -9.98
CA TRP A 218 -27.40 13.51 -10.28
C TRP A 218 -26.45 14.41 -11.08
N PRO A 219 -26.87 15.11 -12.15
CA PRO A 219 -25.97 16.01 -12.89
C PRO A 219 -25.43 17.17 -12.03
N GLN A 220 -26.16 17.55 -10.98
CA GLN A 220 -25.76 18.61 -10.05
C GLN A 220 -24.79 18.12 -8.96
N MET A 221 -24.76 16.81 -8.67
CA MET A 221 -23.93 16.25 -7.61
C MET A 221 -22.42 16.46 -7.87
N ALA A 222 -21.97 16.29 -9.11
CA ALA A 222 -20.57 16.49 -9.49
C ALA A 222 -20.12 17.96 -9.27
N ILE A 223 -21.00 18.91 -9.60
CA ILE A 223 -20.76 20.35 -9.42
C ILE A 223 -20.74 20.69 -7.93
N TRP A 224 -21.71 20.18 -7.18
CA TRP A 224 -21.79 20.35 -5.74
C TRP A 224 -20.55 19.78 -5.04
N ALA A 225 -20.12 18.58 -5.39
CA ALA A 225 -18.92 17.93 -4.86
C ALA A 225 -17.65 18.73 -5.15
N THR A 226 -17.55 19.27 -6.37
CA THR A 226 -16.44 20.14 -6.78
C THR A 226 -16.36 21.39 -5.91
N LEU A 227 -17.50 22.05 -5.68
CA LEU A 227 -17.57 23.28 -4.88
C LEU A 227 -17.57 23.03 -3.36
N ALA A 228 -17.84 21.81 -2.91
CA ALA A 228 -17.72 21.39 -1.51
C ALA A 228 -16.26 21.09 -1.11
N GLY A 229 -15.37 20.95 -2.10
CA GLY A 229 -13.96 20.66 -1.92
C GLY A 229 -13.65 19.17 -2.00
N ASN A 230 -12.81 18.79 -2.95
CA ASN A 230 -12.39 17.40 -3.20
C ASN A 230 -10.90 17.31 -3.61
N SER A 231 -10.48 16.17 -4.16
CA SER A 231 -9.09 15.91 -4.51
C SER A 231 -8.52 16.77 -5.65
N PHE A 232 -9.37 17.37 -6.48
CA PHE A 232 -9.02 18.26 -7.59
C PHE A 232 -9.14 19.73 -7.19
N PHE A 233 -10.29 20.13 -6.66
CA PHE A 233 -10.52 21.49 -6.17
C PHE A 233 -10.51 21.49 -4.65
N LYS A 234 -9.37 21.86 -4.05
CA LYS A 234 -9.13 21.68 -2.61
C LYS A 234 -10.08 22.51 -1.75
N TYR A 235 -10.45 21.95 -0.60
CA TYR A 235 -11.31 22.63 0.37
C TYR A 235 -10.75 24.01 0.79
N ASP A 236 -9.44 24.12 1.01
CA ASP A 236 -8.82 25.37 1.50
C ASP A 236 -8.94 26.53 0.50
N GLU A 237 -8.89 26.24 -0.81
CA GLU A 237 -9.14 27.22 -1.88
C GLU A 237 -10.57 27.79 -1.81
N LEU A 238 -11.50 26.93 -1.41
CA LEU A 238 -12.94 27.17 -1.36
C LEU A 238 -13.39 27.72 -0.01
N VAL A 239 -12.55 27.72 1.04
CA VAL A 239 -12.93 28.20 2.38
C VAL A 239 -13.54 29.61 2.35
N PRO A 240 -12.98 30.61 1.65
CA PRO A 240 -13.58 31.95 1.61
C PRO A 240 -14.99 31.94 1.01
N PHE A 241 -15.16 31.27 -0.14
CA PHE A 241 -16.46 31.10 -0.80
C PHE A 241 -17.46 30.34 0.08
N LEU A 242 -17.03 29.24 0.69
CA LEU A 242 -17.88 28.41 1.56
C LEU A 242 -18.27 29.11 2.85
N SER A 243 -17.50 30.12 3.29
CA SER A 243 -17.79 30.89 4.49
C SER A 243 -18.99 31.84 4.28
N GLU A 244 -19.28 32.25 3.04
CA GLU A 244 -20.51 33.00 2.70
C GLU A 244 -21.78 32.20 3.02
N PHE A 245 -21.69 30.86 3.00
CA PHE A 245 -22.81 29.97 3.28
C PHE A 245 -23.05 29.74 4.79
N GLY A 246 -22.34 30.44 5.67
CA GLY A 246 -22.59 30.45 7.11
C GLY A 246 -21.96 29.25 7.85
N PRO A 247 -22.52 28.85 9.01
CA PRO A 247 -21.90 27.86 9.89
C PRO A 247 -21.81 26.48 9.23
N ASN A 248 -20.84 25.66 9.67
CA ASN A 248 -20.51 24.36 9.04
C ASN A 248 -21.72 23.42 8.88
N ASN A 249 -22.69 23.47 9.78
CA ASN A 249 -23.90 22.65 9.72
C ASN A 249 -24.92 23.07 8.63
N GLN A 250 -24.78 24.26 8.04
CA GLN A 250 -25.66 24.77 6.98
C GLN A 250 -24.98 24.84 5.61
N LYS A 251 -23.64 24.80 5.55
CA LYS A 251 -22.86 24.98 4.32
C LYS A 251 -23.35 24.10 3.18
N PHE A 252 -23.54 22.80 3.42
CA PHE A 252 -23.97 21.87 2.37
C PHE A 252 -25.37 22.17 1.82
N TYR A 253 -26.31 22.54 2.68
CA TYR A 253 -27.67 22.92 2.26
C TYR A 253 -27.68 24.18 1.41
N ARG A 254 -26.93 25.21 1.82
CA ARG A 254 -26.87 26.48 1.09
C ARG A 254 -26.06 26.36 -0.19
N LEU A 255 -24.97 25.58 -0.19
CA LEU A 255 -24.25 25.25 -1.40
C LEU A 255 -25.14 24.50 -2.40
N ALA A 256 -25.93 23.52 -1.92
CA ALA A 256 -26.90 22.84 -2.78
C ALA A 256 -27.96 23.80 -3.34
N LYS A 257 -28.42 24.78 -2.54
CA LYS A 257 -29.32 25.84 -3.02
C LYS A 257 -28.68 26.68 -4.12
N TYR A 258 -27.40 27.04 -3.98
CA TYR A 258 -26.67 27.76 -5.01
C TYR A 258 -26.56 26.92 -6.30
N VAL A 259 -26.15 25.65 -6.20
CA VAL A 259 -26.00 24.76 -7.35
C VAL A 259 -27.31 24.55 -8.11
N ARG A 260 -28.45 24.47 -7.41
CA ARG A 260 -29.78 24.39 -8.05
C ARG A 260 -30.12 25.56 -8.95
N GLN A 261 -29.57 26.74 -8.67
CA GLN A 261 -29.85 27.97 -9.40
C GLN A 261 -28.94 28.16 -10.62
N LEU A 262 -27.95 27.28 -10.80
CA LEU A 262 -27.04 27.37 -11.94
C LEU A 262 -27.76 26.94 -13.22
N PRO A 263 -27.54 27.66 -14.34
CA PRO A 263 -28.07 27.26 -15.63
C PRO A 263 -27.36 25.98 -16.10
N LEU A 264 -28.13 24.91 -16.29
CA LEU A 264 -27.63 23.65 -16.85
C LEU A 264 -28.30 23.40 -18.19
N ARG A 265 -27.49 23.28 -19.25
CA ARG A 265 -27.96 22.88 -20.59
C ARG A 265 -27.70 21.40 -20.75
N ASN A 266 -28.77 20.61 -20.93
CA ASN A 266 -28.69 19.14 -21.02
C ASN A 266 -27.90 18.49 -19.86
N GLY A 267 -28.05 19.03 -18.64
CA GLY A 267 -27.35 18.54 -17.45
C GLY A 267 -25.86 18.90 -17.38
N LYS A 268 -25.34 19.76 -18.28
CA LYS A 268 -23.95 20.20 -18.30
C LYS A 268 -23.84 21.72 -18.11
N LEU A 269 -22.70 22.15 -17.54
CA LEU A 269 -22.32 23.56 -17.46
C LEU A 269 -21.62 24.00 -18.75
N ASP A 270 -22.09 25.10 -19.34
CA ASP A 270 -21.34 25.82 -20.38
C ASP A 270 -20.15 26.60 -19.78
N ASP A 271 -19.22 27.01 -20.64
CA ASP A 271 -17.96 27.64 -20.23
C ASP A 271 -18.21 28.97 -19.52
N ASP A 272 -19.16 29.78 -20.00
CA ASP A 272 -19.55 31.06 -19.41
C ASP A 272 -20.04 30.88 -17.95
N THR A 273 -20.81 29.82 -17.69
CA THR A 273 -21.29 29.50 -16.35
C THR A 273 -20.13 29.06 -15.45
N VAL A 274 -19.18 28.28 -15.96
CA VAL A 274 -17.98 27.90 -15.19
C VAL A 274 -17.15 29.13 -14.84
N HIS A 275 -16.90 30.03 -15.79
CA HIS A 275 -16.19 31.29 -15.52
C HIS A 275 -16.92 32.16 -14.50
N SER A 276 -18.26 32.21 -14.56
CA SER A 276 -19.07 32.94 -13.59
C SER A 276 -18.99 32.34 -12.18
N ILE A 277 -18.97 31.00 -12.07
CA ILE A 277 -18.76 30.29 -10.80
C ILE A 277 -17.37 30.62 -10.24
N LEU A 278 -16.32 30.53 -11.06
CA LEU A 278 -14.95 30.80 -10.63
C LEU A 278 -14.74 32.25 -10.22
N ALA A 279 -15.33 33.20 -10.95
CA ALA A 279 -15.31 34.62 -10.58
C ALA A 279 -15.95 34.87 -9.21
N ARG A 280 -17.00 34.11 -8.86
CA ARG A 280 -17.60 34.14 -7.52
C ARG A 280 -16.73 33.45 -6.48
N VAL A 281 -16.21 32.26 -6.78
CA VAL A 281 -15.34 31.51 -5.86
C VAL A 281 -14.14 32.35 -5.46
N TYR A 282 -13.52 33.02 -6.42
CA TYR A 282 -12.36 33.89 -6.23
C TYR A 282 -12.73 35.37 -6.13
N TRP A 283 -13.93 35.71 -5.63
CA TRP A 283 -14.31 37.11 -5.46
C TRP A 283 -13.24 37.88 -4.67
N ASN A 284 -12.79 39.02 -5.22
CA ASN A 284 -11.66 39.82 -4.71
C ASN A 284 -10.32 39.08 -4.58
N ARG A 285 -10.12 38.00 -5.32
CA ARG A 285 -8.87 37.23 -5.39
C ARG A 285 -8.49 37.01 -6.86
N GLN A 286 -7.20 36.82 -7.12
CA GLN A 286 -6.74 36.39 -8.43
C GLN A 286 -7.20 34.95 -8.67
N VAL A 287 -7.85 34.70 -9.81
CA VAL A 287 -8.19 33.34 -10.24
C VAL A 287 -6.89 32.64 -10.69
N PRO A 288 -6.51 31.51 -10.10
CA PRO A 288 -5.38 30.73 -10.58
C PRO A 288 -5.59 30.33 -12.06
N PRO A 289 -4.57 30.41 -12.93
CA PRO A 289 -4.69 30.02 -14.33
C PRO A 289 -5.26 28.61 -14.53
N GLU A 290 -4.94 27.69 -13.61
CA GLU A 290 -5.33 26.28 -13.66
C GLU A 290 -6.71 26.00 -13.04
N ALA A 291 -7.35 26.99 -12.40
CA ALA A 291 -8.61 26.77 -11.66
C ALA A 291 -9.75 26.29 -12.56
N TYR A 292 -9.77 26.74 -13.81
CA TYR A 292 -10.71 26.27 -14.83
C TYR A 292 -10.55 24.77 -15.10
N ASP A 293 -9.31 24.33 -15.31
CA ASP A 293 -8.99 22.92 -15.58
C ASP A 293 -9.26 22.05 -14.36
N TRP A 294 -8.91 22.51 -13.15
CA TRP A 294 -9.24 21.79 -11.91
C TRP A 294 -10.73 21.57 -11.77
N PHE A 295 -11.54 22.61 -12.03
CA PHE A 295 -12.99 22.51 -11.97
C PHE A 295 -13.54 21.54 -13.02
N ARG A 296 -13.11 21.65 -14.28
CA ARG A 296 -13.56 20.77 -15.37
C ARG A 296 -13.16 19.31 -15.13
N GLN A 297 -11.93 19.05 -14.72
CA GLN A 297 -11.45 17.71 -14.37
C GLN A 297 -12.21 17.13 -13.16
N SER A 298 -12.48 17.97 -12.15
CA SER A 298 -13.27 17.58 -10.98
C SER A 298 -14.68 17.15 -11.33
N VAL A 299 -15.38 17.91 -12.19
CA VAL A 299 -16.73 17.55 -12.64
C VAL A 299 -16.69 16.29 -13.52
N ALA A 300 -15.70 16.17 -14.41
CA ALA A 300 -15.53 15.01 -15.28
C ALA A 300 -15.20 13.73 -14.50
N PHE A 301 -14.48 13.83 -13.39
CA PHE A 301 -14.13 12.69 -12.52
C PHE A 301 -15.35 11.91 -12.04
N TYR A 302 -16.47 12.58 -11.76
CA TYR A 302 -17.71 11.94 -11.31
C TYR A 302 -18.60 11.42 -12.45
N GLN A 303 -18.21 11.65 -13.70
CA GLN A 303 -18.94 11.14 -14.86
C GLN A 303 -18.53 9.68 -15.11
N LEU A 304 -19.53 8.82 -15.32
CA LEU A 304 -19.36 7.38 -15.51
C LEU A 304 -19.40 6.95 -16.98
N ASN A 305 -19.21 7.89 -17.89
CA ASN A 305 -19.07 7.57 -19.30
C ASN A 305 -17.75 6.80 -19.48
N GLU A 306 -17.80 5.68 -20.21
CA GLU A 306 -16.54 5.00 -20.56
C GLU A 306 -15.65 5.97 -21.34
N PRO A 307 -14.37 6.09 -20.98
CA PRO A 307 -13.43 6.82 -21.81
C PRO A 307 -13.48 6.25 -23.24
N SER A 308 -13.52 7.12 -24.25
CA SER A 308 -13.46 6.68 -25.65
C SER A 308 -12.22 5.82 -25.86
N LYS A 309 -12.31 4.76 -26.67
CA LYS A 309 -11.16 3.88 -26.98
C LYS A 309 -9.93 4.68 -27.47
N ASP A 310 -10.14 5.84 -28.06
CA ASP A 310 -9.09 6.78 -28.50
C ASP A 310 -8.25 7.41 -27.36
N SER A 311 -8.65 7.23 -26.10
CA SER A 311 -7.89 7.66 -24.91
C SER A 311 -7.08 6.54 -24.25
N GLN A 312 -7.05 5.34 -24.83
CA GLN A 312 -6.09 4.29 -24.49
C GLN A 312 -4.70 4.70 -24.98
N GLN A 313 -4.01 5.56 -24.20
CA GLN A 313 -2.64 5.99 -24.48
C GLN A 313 -1.58 4.86 -24.39
N ASN A 314 -1.99 3.60 -24.17
CA ASN A 314 -1.09 2.49 -23.91
C ASN A 314 -1.02 1.43 -25.03
N ASP A 315 -1.65 1.62 -26.18
CA ASP A 315 -1.47 0.72 -27.34
C ASP A 315 -0.02 0.72 -27.88
N GLY A 316 0.83 1.64 -27.41
CA GLY A 316 2.26 1.73 -27.75
C GLY A 316 3.25 1.34 -26.63
N ASP A 317 2.81 0.94 -25.44
CA ASP A 317 3.73 0.56 -24.34
C ASP A 317 4.10 -0.93 -24.42
N PRO A 318 5.32 -1.30 -24.87
CA PRO A 318 5.71 -2.70 -25.05
C PRO A 318 5.75 -3.49 -23.74
N PHE A 319 5.79 -2.81 -22.59
CA PHE A 319 5.90 -3.42 -21.27
C PHE A 319 4.56 -3.43 -20.51
N ALA A 320 3.45 -2.99 -21.10
CA ALA A 320 2.15 -2.92 -20.43
C ALA A 320 1.64 -4.28 -19.89
N HIS A 321 2.07 -5.40 -20.50
CA HIS A 321 1.80 -6.76 -20.05
C HIS A 321 2.40 -7.06 -18.67
N LEU A 322 3.52 -6.42 -18.30
CA LEU A 322 4.16 -6.57 -16.99
C LEU A 322 3.28 -6.03 -15.86
N LEU A 323 2.42 -5.05 -16.12
CA LEU A 323 1.47 -4.55 -15.12
C LEU A 323 0.37 -5.58 -14.81
N GLU A 324 0.00 -6.38 -15.81
CA GLU A 324 -1.01 -7.45 -15.70
C GLU A 324 -0.43 -8.68 -14.99
N ASP A 325 0.82 -9.03 -15.31
CA ASP A 325 1.59 -10.05 -14.58
C ASP A 325 2.22 -9.51 -13.27
N GLU A 326 1.94 -8.24 -12.93
CA GLU A 326 2.30 -7.58 -11.67
C GLU A 326 3.80 -7.45 -11.38
N HIS A 327 4.59 -7.46 -12.44
CA HIS A 327 5.98 -7.07 -12.42
C HIS A 327 6.10 -5.54 -12.38
N TYR A 328 5.45 -4.87 -11.41
CA TYR A 328 5.44 -3.40 -11.31
C TYR A 328 6.84 -2.80 -11.17
N VAL A 329 7.72 -3.46 -10.42
CA VAL A 329 9.11 -3.02 -10.24
C VAL A 329 9.85 -3.11 -11.57
N THR A 330 9.68 -4.22 -12.28
CA THR A 330 10.26 -4.43 -13.61
C THR A 330 9.72 -3.40 -14.60
N TYR A 331 8.41 -3.20 -14.63
CA TYR A 331 7.76 -2.18 -15.43
C TYR A 331 8.30 -0.78 -15.14
N SER A 332 8.38 -0.40 -13.86
CA SER A 332 8.92 0.90 -13.44
C SER A 332 10.37 1.10 -13.92
N ILE A 333 11.22 0.10 -13.75
CA ILE A 333 12.62 0.16 -14.19
C ILE A 333 12.73 0.24 -15.71
N LEU A 334 11.96 -0.56 -16.46
CA LEU A 334 12.05 -0.56 -17.93
C LEU A 334 11.41 0.67 -18.59
N THR A 335 10.46 1.34 -17.91
CA THR A 335 9.73 2.51 -18.44
C THR A 335 10.13 3.84 -17.81
N ASP A 336 11.20 3.87 -17.02
CA ASP A 336 11.66 5.07 -16.27
C ASP A 336 10.59 5.71 -15.38
N LYS A 337 9.67 4.89 -14.86
CA LYS A 337 8.72 5.36 -13.85
C LYS A 337 9.38 5.25 -12.48
N PRO A 338 9.33 6.30 -11.65
CA PRO A 338 9.98 6.27 -10.35
C PRO A 338 9.50 5.10 -9.48
N HIS A 339 10.46 4.35 -8.93
CA HIS A 339 10.19 3.28 -7.99
C HIS A 339 10.09 3.83 -6.56
N THR A 340 8.93 3.67 -5.92
CA THR A 340 8.71 4.15 -4.55
C THR A 340 9.28 3.17 -3.51
N CYS A 341 10.07 3.69 -2.57
CA CYS A 341 10.59 2.94 -1.43
C CYS A 341 9.90 3.37 -0.13
N THR A 342 9.32 2.42 0.62
CA THR A 342 8.75 2.70 1.94
C THR A 342 9.86 2.73 3.00
N ILE A 343 9.72 3.64 3.97
CA ILE A 343 10.64 3.81 5.10
C ILE A 343 9.92 3.61 6.44
N LEU A 344 8.87 2.78 6.45
CA LEU A 344 7.99 2.57 7.61
C LEU A 344 8.82 2.42 8.90
N PHE A 345 8.63 3.36 9.84
CA PHE A 345 9.32 3.48 11.14
C PHE A 345 10.86 3.47 11.11
N PHE A 346 11.49 3.85 10.00
CA PHE A 346 12.94 4.07 9.99
C PHE A 346 13.29 5.45 10.59
N ASP A 347 14.25 5.47 11.52
CA ASP A 347 14.69 6.69 12.20
C ASP A 347 16.06 7.16 11.68
N TYR A 348 16.07 8.14 10.78
CA TYR A 348 17.31 8.70 10.23
C TYR A 348 18.09 9.59 11.21
N ARG A 349 17.57 9.86 12.42
CA ARG A 349 18.26 10.71 13.41
C ARG A 349 19.30 9.93 14.21
N THR A 350 19.23 8.61 14.19
CA THR A 350 20.12 7.71 14.92
C THR A 350 20.97 6.89 13.96
N SER A 351 22.23 6.64 14.32
CA SER A 351 23.13 5.75 13.59
C SER A 351 23.04 4.30 14.07
N GLU A 352 22.17 3.99 15.04
CA GLU A 352 22.11 2.70 15.73
C GLU A 352 21.80 1.49 14.83
N ILE A 353 21.11 1.72 13.71
CA ILE A 353 20.77 0.73 12.68
C ILE A 353 21.39 1.13 11.32
N GLY A 354 22.31 2.10 11.32
CA GLY A 354 22.92 2.65 10.12
C GLY A 354 21.98 3.53 9.31
N ASN A 355 22.19 3.61 8.00
CA ASN A 355 21.39 4.40 7.07
C ASN A 355 20.57 3.49 6.16
N TYR A 356 19.24 3.63 6.16
CA TYR A 356 18.36 2.80 5.34
C TYR A 356 18.66 2.90 3.84
N TYR A 357 18.96 4.10 3.34
CA TYR A 357 19.27 4.31 1.93
C TYR A 357 20.50 3.49 1.53
N GLU A 358 21.56 3.51 2.34
CA GLU A 358 22.78 2.72 2.10
C GLU A 358 22.53 1.20 2.16
N ILE A 359 21.57 0.76 2.98
CA ILE A 359 21.17 -0.65 3.04
C ILE A 359 20.50 -1.08 1.73
N ILE A 360 19.55 -0.28 1.20
CA ILE A 360 18.69 -0.68 0.08
C ILE A 360 19.16 -0.22 -1.30
N GLU A 361 19.97 0.83 -1.41
CA GLU A 361 20.43 1.35 -2.70
C GLU A 361 21.19 0.29 -3.50
N PRO A 362 22.17 -0.45 -2.93
CA PRO A 362 22.89 -1.47 -3.71
C PRO A 362 22.00 -2.62 -4.17
N ILE A 363 20.99 -2.98 -3.37
CA ILE A 363 19.98 -3.98 -3.76
C ILE A 363 19.26 -3.51 -5.02
N ILE A 364 18.82 -2.25 -5.03
CA ILE A 364 18.04 -1.68 -6.12
C ILE A 364 18.91 -1.45 -7.36
N ALA A 365 20.14 -0.94 -7.19
CA ALA A 365 21.09 -0.72 -8.28
C ALA A 365 21.45 -2.04 -8.98
N ARG A 366 21.71 -3.12 -8.23
CA ARG A 366 21.98 -4.46 -8.78
C ARG A 366 20.75 -5.10 -9.43
N MET A 367 19.58 -4.94 -8.82
CA MET A 367 18.31 -5.36 -9.42
C MET A 367 18.04 -4.64 -10.75
N ALA A 368 18.32 -3.34 -10.83
CA ALA A 368 18.22 -2.56 -12.06
C ALA A 368 19.25 -3.03 -13.10
N GLY A 369 20.49 -3.31 -12.71
CA GLY A 369 21.51 -3.80 -13.64
C GLY A 369 21.23 -5.19 -14.21
N ILE A 370 20.47 -6.04 -13.51
CA ILE A 370 19.95 -7.30 -14.07
C ILE A 370 18.92 -7.02 -15.17
N LEU A 371 17.94 -6.15 -14.88
CA LEU A 371 16.84 -5.87 -15.79
C LEU A 371 17.27 -5.07 -17.03
N LEU A 372 18.20 -4.14 -16.84
CA LEU A 372 18.74 -3.28 -17.90
C LEU A 372 19.92 -3.91 -18.61
N TYR A 373 20.38 -5.11 -18.24
CA TYR A 373 21.60 -5.71 -18.78
C TYR A 373 21.64 -5.75 -20.31
N HIS A 374 20.52 -6.18 -20.92
CA HIS A 374 20.36 -6.28 -22.38
C HIS A 374 19.98 -4.95 -23.04
N HIS A 375 19.75 -3.89 -22.24
CA HIS A 375 19.42 -2.52 -22.66
C HIS A 375 20.46 -1.50 -22.16
N LYS A 376 21.64 -1.95 -21.73
CA LYS A 376 22.62 -1.10 -21.02
C LYS A 376 23.22 0.03 -21.86
N GLU A 377 23.13 -0.06 -23.18
CA GLU A 377 23.53 1.00 -24.10
C GLU A 377 22.45 2.09 -24.21
N GLU A 378 21.19 1.73 -23.96
CA GLU A 378 20.04 2.65 -23.97
C GLU A 378 19.88 3.32 -22.61
N ARG A 379 20.15 2.57 -21.52
CA ARG A 379 19.92 3.05 -20.16
C ARG A 379 20.81 2.41 -19.11
N GLN A 380 21.31 3.25 -18.19
CA GLN A 380 22.27 2.85 -17.16
C GLN A 380 21.88 3.29 -15.75
N ASP A 381 20.62 3.67 -15.54
CA ASP A 381 20.14 4.19 -14.26
C ASP A 381 18.71 3.73 -13.94
N VAL A 382 18.32 3.95 -12.69
CA VAL A 382 16.97 3.78 -12.18
C VAL A 382 16.53 5.01 -11.42
N THR A 383 15.29 5.42 -11.65
CA THR A 383 14.67 6.54 -10.93
C THR A 383 13.95 6.03 -9.68
N LEU A 384 14.30 6.56 -8.51
CA LEU A 384 13.74 6.19 -7.20
C LEU A 384 13.02 7.38 -6.58
N ALA A 385 11.93 7.10 -5.87
CA ALA A 385 11.29 8.07 -5.01
C ALA A 385 11.44 7.65 -3.54
N ILE A 386 12.22 8.41 -2.80
CA ILE A 386 12.78 8.01 -1.52
C ILE A 386 13.14 9.25 -0.67
N LYS A 387 13.39 9.03 0.62
CA LYS A 387 14.05 9.98 1.52
C LYS A 387 15.41 9.40 1.91
N ARG A 388 16.47 10.19 1.85
CA ARG A 388 17.85 9.69 2.05
C ARG A 388 18.42 9.96 3.44
N ASN A 389 17.91 10.97 4.14
CA ASN A 389 18.30 11.32 5.50
C ASN A 389 17.19 12.13 6.18
N HIS A 390 17.40 12.49 7.45
CA HIS A 390 16.43 13.22 8.25
C HIS A 390 16.12 14.61 7.70
N HIS A 391 17.16 15.33 7.24
CA HIS A 391 17.08 16.75 6.87
C HIS A 391 16.55 17.00 5.46
N GLU A 392 16.60 16.01 4.57
CA GLU A 392 16.10 16.12 3.20
C GLU A 392 14.62 15.74 3.10
N SER A 393 13.86 16.46 2.26
CA SER A 393 12.52 16.00 1.87
C SER A 393 12.59 14.69 1.08
N HIS A 394 11.48 13.95 1.05
CA HIS A 394 11.28 12.94 0.01
C HIS A 394 11.48 13.59 -1.36
N SER A 395 12.19 12.91 -2.24
CA SER A 395 12.52 13.41 -3.57
C SER A 395 12.60 12.26 -4.56
N VAL A 396 12.63 12.63 -5.84
CA VAL A 396 12.94 11.71 -6.93
C VAL A 396 14.42 11.83 -7.22
N VAL A 397 15.14 10.71 -7.17
CA VAL A 397 16.59 10.63 -7.38
C VAL A 397 16.91 9.58 -8.43
N THR A 398 17.99 9.81 -9.18
CA THR A 398 18.51 8.85 -10.15
C THR A 398 19.68 8.10 -9.53
N VAL A 399 19.67 6.77 -9.63
CA VAL A 399 20.69 5.88 -9.09
C VAL A 399 21.30 5.09 -10.25
N PRO A 400 22.64 5.05 -10.39
CA PRO A 400 23.28 4.26 -11.43
C PRO A 400 23.01 2.76 -11.22
N ALA A 401 22.67 2.06 -12.30
CA ALA A 401 22.54 0.62 -12.28
C ALA A 401 23.91 -0.03 -12.10
N THR A 402 23.99 -1.03 -11.23
CA THR A 402 25.21 -1.85 -11.07
C THR A 402 25.04 -3.11 -11.91
N PHE A 403 25.85 -3.29 -12.95
CA PHE A 403 25.75 -4.45 -13.84
C PHE A 403 26.62 -5.61 -13.35
N PRO A 404 26.11 -6.86 -13.40
CA PRO A 404 26.92 -8.02 -13.06
C PRO A 404 28.02 -8.24 -14.11
N THR A 405 29.24 -8.48 -13.64
CA THR A 405 30.43 -8.70 -14.49
C THR A 405 30.78 -10.18 -14.63
N ALA A 406 30.50 -10.97 -13.59
CA ALA A 406 30.87 -12.39 -13.52
C ALA A 406 29.73 -13.35 -13.94
N ILE A 407 28.49 -12.86 -14.03
CA ILE A 407 27.31 -13.64 -14.44
C ILE A 407 26.53 -12.86 -15.48
N THR A 408 26.16 -13.51 -16.57
CA THR A 408 25.27 -12.94 -17.58
C THR A 408 23.80 -13.20 -17.21
N PRO A 409 22.99 -12.15 -16.94
CA PRO A 409 21.56 -12.29 -16.71
C PRO A 409 20.84 -12.88 -17.92
N PRO A 410 19.88 -13.81 -17.72
CA PRO A 410 18.97 -14.22 -18.80
C PRO A 410 18.18 -13.02 -19.35
N PRO A 411 17.74 -13.06 -20.62
CA PRO A 411 16.80 -12.08 -21.16
C PRO A 411 15.51 -12.01 -20.32
N LEU A 412 14.84 -10.85 -20.33
CA LEU A 412 13.62 -10.63 -19.53
C LEU A 412 12.56 -11.72 -19.76
N ILE A 413 12.33 -12.10 -21.02
CA ILE A 413 11.34 -13.12 -21.39
C ILE A 413 11.63 -14.50 -20.76
N GLU A 414 12.91 -14.84 -20.58
CA GLU A 414 13.32 -16.08 -19.91
C GLU A 414 13.27 -15.93 -18.38
N LEU A 415 13.63 -14.76 -17.85
CA LEU A 415 13.55 -14.46 -16.41
C LEU A 415 12.12 -14.65 -15.89
N ILE A 416 11.12 -14.11 -16.59
CA ILE A 416 9.72 -14.15 -16.15
C ILE A 416 8.91 -15.27 -16.81
N SER A 417 9.56 -16.18 -17.55
CA SER A 417 8.88 -17.27 -18.27
C SER A 417 8.05 -18.13 -17.32
N LYS A 418 6.83 -18.49 -17.73
CA LYS A 418 5.99 -19.45 -16.98
C LYS A 418 6.28 -20.91 -17.38
N ASP A 419 7.19 -21.15 -18.33
CA ASP A 419 7.60 -22.49 -18.76
C ASP A 419 8.48 -23.16 -17.70
N GLU A 420 8.01 -24.28 -17.16
CA GLU A 420 8.71 -25.06 -16.12
C GLU A 420 10.11 -25.52 -16.55
N ARG A 421 10.32 -25.83 -17.84
CA ARG A 421 11.64 -26.26 -18.35
C ARG A 421 12.63 -25.12 -18.36
N VAL A 422 12.18 -23.92 -18.73
CA VAL A 422 12.99 -22.70 -18.71
C VAL A 422 13.30 -22.30 -17.26
N GLN A 423 12.31 -22.41 -16.37
CA GLN A 423 12.50 -22.12 -14.95
C GLN A 423 13.50 -23.07 -14.30
N ALA A 424 13.38 -24.38 -14.55
CA ALA A 424 14.29 -25.38 -14.01
C ALA A 424 15.73 -25.21 -14.54
N SER A 425 15.90 -24.94 -15.84
CA SER A 425 17.24 -24.80 -16.44
C SER A 425 17.96 -23.52 -15.98
N LEU A 426 17.23 -22.48 -15.56
CA LEU A 426 17.77 -21.21 -15.11
C LEU A 426 17.84 -21.07 -13.59
N LEU A 427 17.32 -22.02 -12.81
CA LEU A 427 17.16 -21.89 -11.36
C LEU A 427 18.50 -21.55 -10.66
N GLU A 428 19.56 -22.31 -10.91
CA GLU A 428 20.86 -22.06 -10.28
C GLU A 428 21.39 -20.65 -10.61
N ARG A 429 21.30 -20.25 -11.88
CA ARG A 429 21.72 -18.91 -12.32
C ARG A 429 20.90 -17.81 -11.65
N LYS A 430 19.59 -18.00 -11.49
CA LYS A 430 18.71 -17.07 -10.77
C LYS A 430 19.07 -16.98 -9.29
N LEU A 431 19.36 -18.10 -8.63
CA LEU A 431 19.82 -18.11 -7.24
C LEU A 431 21.20 -17.45 -7.07
N GLN A 432 22.10 -17.65 -8.04
CA GLN A 432 23.40 -16.97 -8.08
C GLN A 432 23.26 -15.45 -8.24
N LEU A 433 22.39 -14.99 -9.15
CA LEU A 433 22.07 -13.58 -9.30
C LEU A 433 21.43 -12.99 -8.04
N TRP A 434 20.57 -13.74 -7.35
CA TRP A 434 19.94 -13.26 -6.11
C TRP A 434 20.96 -13.07 -4.98
N ARG A 435 21.87 -14.04 -4.81
CA ARG A 435 23.03 -13.93 -3.90
C ARG A 435 23.89 -12.73 -4.25
N TRP A 436 24.20 -12.54 -5.52
CA TRP A 436 24.95 -11.38 -6.01
C TRP A 436 24.24 -10.05 -5.71
N VAL A 437 22.93 -9.95 -5.88
CA VAL A 437 22.18 -8.73 -5.51
C VAL A 437 22.33 -8.42 -4.02
N CYS A 438 22.44 -9.44 -3.16
CA CYS A 438 22.68 -9.26 -1.74
C CYS A 438 24.11 -8.79 -1.44
N SER A 439 25.13 -9.47 -2.00
CA SER A 439 26.55 -9.12 -1.85
C SER A 439 27.41 -9.83 -2.89
N ASP A 440 28.52 -9.22 -3.31
CA ASP A 440 29.53 -9.86 -4.17
C ASP A 440 30.20 -11.05 -3.47
N ASP A 441 30.32 -11.00 -2.14
CA ASP A 441 30.91 -12.09 -1.34
C ASP A 441 30.13 -13.41 -1.45
N LEU A 442 28.87 -13.34 -1.89
CA LEU A 442 27.96 -14.49 -1.95
C LEU A 442 27.87 -15.12 -3.35
N LEU A 443 28.54 -14.55 -4.35
CA LEU A 443 28.42 -14.96 -5.75
C LEU A 443 28.70 -16.46 -5.95
N ASP A 444 29.77 -16.95 -5.33
CA ASP A 444 30.31 -18.32 -5.53
C ASP A 444 30.14 -19.20 -4.29
N VAL A 445 29.29 -18.81 -3.34
CA VAL A 445 29.09 -19.56 -2.10
C VAL A 445 28.02 -20.64 -2.32
N GLU A 446 28.41 -21.76 -2.93
CA GLU A 446 27.52 -22.89 -3.24
C GLU A 446 26.81 -23.46 -2.01
N GLN A 447 27.39 -23.35 -0.80
CA GLN A 447 26.73 -23.82 0.42
C GLN A 447 25.37 -23.13 0.66
N PHE A 448 25.15 -21.92 0.12
CA PHE A 448 23.83 -21.28 0.21
C PHE A 448 22.72 -22.10 -0.45
N ASN A 449 23.03 -22.95 -1.43
CA ASN A 449 22.04 -23.81 -2.08
C ASN A 449 21.44 -24.87 -1.14
N THR A 450 22.04 -25.08 0.04
CA THR A 450 21.48 -25.93 1.10
C THR A 450 20.37 -25.26 1.90
N VAL A 451 20.23 -23.93 1.82
CA VAL A 451 19.17 -23.19 2.51
C VAL A 451 17.82 -23.55 1.88
N PRO A 452 16.83 -24.03 2.68
CA PRO A 452 15.51 -24.31 2.15
C PRO A 452 14.91 -23.08 1.46
N PRO A 453 14.18 -23.23 0.34
CA PRO A 453 13.66 -22.10 -0.42
C PRO A 453 12.92 -21.06 0.43
N ALA A 454 12.07 -21.54 1.36
CA ALA A 454 11.30 -20.69 2.27
C ALA A 454 12.15 -19.78 3.18
N PHE A 455 13.41 -20.11 3.43
CA PHE A 455 14.31 -19.34 4.29
C PHE A 455 15.32 -18.50 3.51
N MET A 456 15.49 -18.72 2.21
CA MET A 456 16.49 -18.01 1.40
C MET A 456 16.35 -16.49 1.50
N CYS A 457 15.13 -15.97 1.33
CA CYS A 457 14.86 -14.54 1.44
C CYS A 457 15.21 -13.98 2.83
N THR A 458 14.91 -14.75 3.88
CA THR A 458 15.24 -14.37 5.27
C THR A 458 16.75 -14.33 5.47
N VAL A 459 17.47 -15.38 5.06
CA VAL A 459 18.92 -15.48 5.23
C VAL A 459 19.66 -14.36 4.48
N LEU A 460 19.28 -14.08 3.24
CA LEU A 460 19.87 -12.97 2.47
C LEU A 460 19.57 -11.61 3.10
N THR A 461 18.35 -11.41 3.60
CA THR A 461 17.98 -10.19 4.34
C THR A 461 18.86 -10.00 5.57
N LEU A 462 19.02 -11.06 6.38
CA LEU A 462 19.85 -11.03 7.58
C LEU A 462 21.33 -10.83 7.25
N TYR A 463 21.82 -11.45 6.17
CA TYR A 463 23.20 -11.25 5.69
C TYR A 463 23.44 -9.78 5.36
N ARG A 464 22.57 -9.17 4.54
CA ARG A 464 22.69 -7.75 4.18
C ARG A 464 22.67 -6.84 5.41
N LEU A 465 21.73 -7.09 6.32
CA LEU A 465 21.61 -6.31 7.55
C LEU A 465 22.84 -6.45 8.46
N ARG A 466 23.43 -7.65 8.57
CA ARG A 466 24.68 -7.86 9.31
C ARG A 466 25.87 -7.19 8.63
N GLN A 467 25.96 -7.27 7.30
CA GLN A 467 27.02 -6.65 6.50
C GLN A 467 27.05 -5.12 6.65
N CYS A 468 25.88 -4.49 6.74
CA CYS A 468 25.73 -3.06 6.99
C CYS A 468 25.85 -2.67 8.48
N GLY A 469 26.09 -3.62 9.39
CA GLY A 469 26.16 -3.35 10.84
C GLY A 469 24.83 -2.97 11.48
N ALA A 470 23.71 -3.13 10.77
CA ALA A 470 22.37 -2.72 11.23
C ALA A 470 21.87 -3.59 12.40
N ILE A 471 22.27 -4.86 12.43
CA ILE A 471 21.78 -5.86 13.40
C ILE A 471 22.94 -6.61 14.07
N ARG A 472 22.73 -7.14 15.27
CA ARG A 472 23.66 -7.98 16.03
C ARG A 472 23.46 -9.46 15.69
N ILE A 473 24.40 -10.33 16.07
CA ILE A 473 24.31 -11.77 15.78
C ILE A 473 23.05 -12.38 16.38
N PHE A 474 22.80 -12.17 17.67
CA PHE A 474 21.63 -12.72 18.35
C PHE A 474 20.31 -12.22 17.75
N GLU A 475 20.28 -10.98 17.23
CA GLU A 475 19.11 -10.39 16.58
C GLU A 475 18.79 -11.10 15.27
N ALA A 476 19.83 -11.42 14.50
CA ALA A 476 19.70 -12.23 13.29
C ALA A 476 19.23 -13.65 13.64
N ASP A 477 19.80 -14.26 14.68
CA ASP A 477 19.41 -15.59 15.14
C ASP A 477 17.96 -15.65 15.60
N LEU A 478 17.50 -14.62 16.33
CA LEU A 478 16.11 -14.52 16.79
C LEU A 478 15.15 -14.44 15.61
N LEU A 479 15.44 -13.58 14.63
CA LEU A 479 14.60 -13.42 13.44
C LEU A 479 14.55 -14.70 12.60
N LEU A 480 15.68 -15.39 12.43
CA LEU A 480 15.71 -16.67 11.71
C LEU A 480 14.97 -17.78 12.48
N LEU A 481 15.11 -17.83 13.81
CA LEU A 481 14.41 -18.80 14.65
C LEU A 481 12.89 -18.59 14.59
N ILE A 482 12.41 -17.35 14.66
CA ILE A 482 10.99 -17.04 14.51
C ILE A 482 10.48 -17.48 13.14
N ALA A 483 11.25 -17.22 12.07
CA ALA A 483 10.88 -17.66 10.74
C ALA A 483 10.74 -19.19 10.65
N GLN A 484 11.67 -19.93 11.27
CA GLN A 484 11.63 -21.38 11.37
C GLN A 484 10.44 -21.87 12.21
N GLN A 485 10.18 -21.25 13.36
CA GLN A 485 9.06 -21.61 14.25
C GLN A 485 7.71 -21.39 13.57
N LEU A 486 7.55 -20.29 12.84
CA LEU A 486 6.38 -20.00 12.02
C LEU A 486 6.18 -21.06 10.93
N SER A 487 7.25 -21.39 10.19
CA SER A 487 7.18 -22.41 9.13
C SER A 487 6.81 -23.80 9.65
N LYS A 488 7.15 -24.14 10.90
CA LYS A 488 6.83 -25.44 11.51
C LYS A 488 5.59 -25.41 12.40
N GLY A 489 4.92 -24.27 12.56
CA GLY A 489 3.75 -24.13 13.44
C GLY A 489 4.06 -24.47 14.91
N VAL A 490 5.22 -24.05 15.42
CA VAL A 490 5.71 -24.42 16.77
C VAL A 490 4.91 -23.76 17.90
N PHE A 491 4.19 -22.68 17.62
CA PHE A 491 3.39 -21.95 18.59
C PHE A 491 2.06 -21.49 17.99
N ASP A 492 1.06 -21.26 18.86
CA ASP A 492 -0.24 -20.70 18.45
C ASP A 492 -0.15 -19.18 18.37
N LEU A 493 -0.27 -18.68 17.14
CA LEU A 493 -0.20 -17.25 16.81
C LEU A 493 -1.29 -16.42 17.49
N THR A 494 -2.45 -17.03 17.72
CA THR A 494 -3.62 -16.34 18.30
C THR A 494 -3.56 -16.23 19.82
N LEU A 495 -2.68 -17.02 20.45
CA LEU A 495 -2.47 -17.06 21.90
C LEU A 495 -1.17 -16.39 22.34
N GLU A 496 -0.34 -15.93 21.40
CA GLU A 496 0.92 -15.25 21.71
C GLU A 496 0.64 -13.91 22.44
N PRO A 497 1.15 -13.73 23.67
CA PRO A 497 0.75 -12.60 24.50
C PRO A 497 1.35 -11.28 24.01
N TYR A 498 0.64 -10.18 24.21
CA TYR A 498 1.19 -8.85 23.97
C TYR A 498 2.43 -8.61 24.85
N PRO A 499 3.52 -8.03 24.31
CA PRO A 499 4.63 -7.59 25.13
C PRO A 499 4.17 -6.47 26.06
N GLN A 500 4.67 -6.46 27.31
CA GLN A 500 4.30 -5.41 28.27
C GLN A 500 4.82 -4.03 27.83
N ARG A 501 6.04 -3.99 27.30
CA ARG A 501 6.75 -2.81 26.81
C ARG A 501 7.52 -3.16 25.54
N LEU A 502 7.77 -2.15 24.73
CA LEU A 502 8.58 -2.26 23.53
C LEU A 502 9.98 -1.74 23.81
N ASN A 503 10.99 -2.56 23.60
CA ASN A 503 12.38 -2.10 23.60
C ASN A 503 12.60 -1.18 22.37
N PRO A 504 13.12 0.05 22.54
CA PRO A 504 13.31 1.00 21.44
C PRO A 504 14.13 0.48 20.24
N ARG A 505 15.18 -0.31 20.51
CA ARG A 505 16.01 -0.93 19.47
C ARG A 505 15.23 -2.04 18.75
N ALA A 506 14.58 -2.92 19.52
CA ALA A 506 13.77 -3.99 18.95
C ALA A 506 12.65 -3.44 18.05
N PHE A 507 12.00 -2.34 18.47
CA PHE A 507 10.96 -1.68 17.68
C PHE A 507 11.48 -1.26 16.31
N ARG A 508 12.61 -0.53 16.26
CA ARG A 508 13.20 -0.09 14.99
C ARG A 508 13.65 -1.28 14.14
N LEU A 509 14.29 -2.27 14.77
CA LEU A 509 14.76 -3.50 14.13
C LEU A 509 13.63 -4.28 13.43
N ALA A 510 12.48 -4.41 14.08
CA ALA A 510 11.31 -5.08 13.54
C ALA A 510 10.94 -4.54 12.15
N PHE A 511 10.83 -3.22 12.02
CA PHE A 511 10.43 -2.58 10.77
C PHE A 511 11.56 -2.58 9.73
N VAL A 512 12.81 -2.38 10.14
CA VAL A 512 13.97 -2.47 9.23
C VAL A 512 14.05 -3.84 8.59
N PHE A 513 13.92 -4.92 9.38
CA PHE A 513 13.89 -6.28 8.87
C PHE A 513 12.79 -6.47 7.82
N GLN A 514 11.55 -6.07 8.14
CA GLN A 514 10.41 -6.22 7.24
C GLN A 514 10.59 -5.44 5.93
N ASN A 515 11.09 -4.21 6.02
CA ASN A 515 11.32 -3.34 4.86
C ASN A 515 12.39 -3.95 3.93
N VAL A 516 13.53 -4.38 4.47
CA VAL A 516 14.62 -4.98 3.66
C VAL A 516 14.22 -6.35 3.13
N TYR A 517 13.49 -7.17 3.90
CA TYR A 517 12.90 -8.42 3.44
C TYR A 517 12.02 -8.20 2.22
N HIS A 518 11.19 -7.14 2.24
CA HIS A 518 10.33 -6.82 1.13
C HIS A 518 11.13 -6.43 -0.14
N HIS A 519 12.26 -5.73 0.00
CA HIS A 519 13.17 -5.49 -1.12
C HIS A 519 13.79 -6.79 -1.66
N MET A 520 14.26 -7.68 -0.79
CA MET A 520 14.78 -9.00 -1.22
C MET A 520 13.72 -9.86 -1.91
N ALA A 521 12.49 -9.87 -1.41
CA ALA A 521 11.38 -10.58 -2.03
C ALA A 521 11.01 -10.00 -3.42
N ARG A 522 11.18 -8.69 -3.62
CA ARG A 522 11.02 -8.05 -4.94
C ARG A 522 12.09 -8.54 -5.92
N VAL A 523 13.35 -8.67 -5.47
CA VAL A 523 14.44 -9.22 -6.29
C VAL A 523 14.10 -10.64 -6.73
N ALA A 524 13.66 -11.51 -5.81
CA ALA A 524 13.22 -12.86 -6.15
C ALA A 524 12.10 -12.86 -7.20
N LYS A 525 11.13 -11.94 -7.07
CA LYS A 525 10.06 -11.79 -8.08
C LYS A 525 10.58 -11.30 -9.44
N VAL A 526 11.52 -10.36 -9.45
CA VAL A 526 12.18 -9.85 -10.67
C VAL A 526 12.94 -10.96 -11.39
N LEU A 527 13.57 -11.85 -10.64
CA LEU A 527 14.25 -13.04 -11.16
C LEU A 527 13.28 -14.14 -11.62
N GLY A 528 11.97 -13.95 -11.40
CA GLY A 528 10.93 -14.93 -11.71
C GLY A 528 11.05 -16.21 -10.89
N LEU A 529 11.56 -16.12 -9.65
CA LEU A 529 11.53 -17.24 -8.71
C LEU A 529 10.10 -17.51 -8.23
N SER A 530 9.80 -18.78 -7.99
CA SER A 530 8.53 -19.28 -7.45
C SER A 530 8.22 -18.66 -6.08
N GLU A 531 6.93 -18.68 -5.71
CA GLU A 531 6.47 -18.13 -4.42
C GLU A 531 7.15 -18.79 -3.20
N GLU A 532 7.60 -20.04 -3.33
CA GLU A 532 8.29 -20.77 -2.26
C GLU A 532 9.60 -20.10 -1.80
N TYR A 533 10.29 -19.37 -2.69
CA TYR A 533 11.51 -18.64 -2.36
C TYR A 533 11.23 -17.28 -1.71
N ARG A 534 10.00 -16.79 -1.85
CA ARG A 534 9.60 -15.47 -1.37
C ARG A 534 8.29 -15.57 -0.60
N PRO A 535 8.25 -16.39 0.47
CA PRO A 535 7.05 -16.52 1.28
C PRO A 535 6.64 -15.16 1.87
N MET A 536 5.52 -15.16 2.57
CA MET A 536 5.17 -14.02 3.41
C MET A 536 6.32 -13.73 4.38
N THR A 537 6.49 -12.45 4.72
CA THR A 537 7.50 -12.02 5.68
C THR A 537 7.33 -12.85 6.96
N PRO A 538 8.30 -13.72 7.29
CA PRO A 538 8.10 -14.72 8.33
C PRO A 538 8.41 -14.08 9.69
N TYR A 539 7.50 -13.20 10.12
CA TYR A 539 7.62 -12.35 11.29
C TYR A 539 6.34 -12.36 12.12
N ASP A 540 6.51 -12.54 13.43
CA ASP A 540 5.46 -12.34 14.44
C ASP A 540 5.95 -11.33 15.48
N GLY A 541 5.28 -10.17 15.52
CA GLY A 541 5.68 -9.07 16.38
C GLY A 541 5.62 -9.37 17.87
N HIS A 542 4.58 -10.09 18.32
CA HIS A 542 4.42 -10.39 19.73
C HIS A 542 5.54 -11.32 20.19
N ARG A 543 5.74 -12.43 19.46
CA ARG A 543 6.81 -13.39 19.68
C ARG A 543 8.18 -12.71 19.69
N PHE A 544 8.46 -11.89 18.68
CA PHE A 544 9.73 -11.18 18.55
C PHE A 544 10.04 -10.30 19.75
N HIS A 545 9.10 -9.44 20.14
CA HIS A 545 9.33 -8.53 21.28
C HIS A 545 9.43 -9.28 22.61
N ASN A 546 8.62 -10.31 22.84
CA ASN A 546 8.70 -11.14 24.04
C ASN A 546 10.07 -11.83 24.15
N MET A 547 10.51 -12.51 23.09
CA MET A 547 11.78 -13.23 23.06
C MET A 547 12.98 -12.28 23.12
N TYR A 548 12.94 -11.15 22.42
CA TYR A 548 14.01 -10.15 22.44
C TYR A 548 14.30 -9.70 23.87
N ASN A 549 13.26 -9.38 24.66
CA ASN A 549 13.41 -8.96 26.05
C ASN A 549 14.06 -10.05 26.92
N VAL A 550 13.69 -11.32 26.73
CA VAL A 550 14.28 -12.46 27.46
C VAL A 550 15.76 -12.63 27.08
N TRP A 551 16.05 -12.63 25.79
CA TRP A 551 17.38 -12.94 25.26
C TRP A 551 18.41 -11.84 25.51
N THR A 552 17.98 -10.58 25.65
CA THR A 552 18.90 -9.50 26.09
C THR A 552 19.44 -9.69 27.51
N GLY A 553 18.81 -10.55 28.34
CA GLY A 553 19.19 -10.79 29.73
C GLY A 553 19.74 -12.18 30.04
N MET A 554 19.84 -13.09 29.06
CA MET A 554 20.20 -14.50 29.27
C MET A 554 21.12 -15.04 28.17
N ASN A 555 21.98 -16.02 28.49
CA ASN A 555 22.70 -16.78 27.47
C ASN A 555 21.78 -17.88 26.90
N VAL A 556 21.46 -17.79 25.61
CA VAL A 556 20.47 -18.61 24.90
C VAL A 556 21.09 -19.39 23.73
N GLU A 557 22.41 -19.59 23.72
CA GLU A 557 23.13 -20.26 22.63
C GLU A 557 22.60 -21.67 22.29
N SER A 558 22.02 -22.38 23.26
CA SER A 558 21.39 -23.70 23.07
C SER A 558 20.11 -23.67 22.24
N GLU A 559 19.44 -22.51 22.12
CA GLU A 559 18.16 -22.39 21.40
C GLU A 559 18.32 -22.33 19.87
N PHE A 560 19.56 -22.18 19.37
CA PHE A 560 19.86 -22.01 17.93
C PHE A 560 20.07 -23.30 17.14
N GLN A 561 20.10 -24.46 17.82
CA GLN A 561 20.30 -25.77 17.18
C GLN A 561 19.41 -25.98 15.93
N PRO A 562 18.11 -25.57 15.92
CA PRO A 562 17.24 -25.79 14.76
C PRO A 562 17.59 -24.98 13.51
N ILE A 563 18.46 -23.97 13.61
CA ILE A 563 18.78 -23.02 12.53
C ILE A 563 20.28 -22.96 12.20
N GLU A 564 21.12 -23.75 12.88
CA GLU A 564 22.59 -23.61 12.86
C GLU A 564 23.17 -23.63 11.44
N GLU A 565 22.67 -24.53 10.60
CA GLU A 565 23.14 -24.75 9.22
C GLU A 565 22.87 -23.54 8.30
N TRP A 566 21.99 -22.62 8.68
CA TRP A 566 21.56 -21.50 7.83
C TRP A 566 22.07 -20.14 8.32
N ARG A 567 22.96 -20.13 9.33
CA ARG A 567 23.51 -18.90 9.95
C ARG A 567 24.63 -18.26 9.10
N PHE A 568 24.47 -18.19 7.78
CA PHE A 568 25.48 -17.65 6.86
C PHE A 568 25.87 -16.19 7.15
N TYR A 569 24.96 -15.42 7.72
CA TYR A 569 25.17 -14.03 8.14
C TYR A 569 26.21 -13.86 9.27
N LYS A 570 26.67 -14.95 9.91
CA LYS A 570 27.82 -14.91 10.84
C LYS A 570 29.11 -14.49 10.14
N HIS A 571 29.24 -14.84 8.86
CA HIS A 571 30.44 -14.60 8.06
C HIS A 571 30.38 -13.28 7.28
N ALA A 572 29.30 -12.51 7.42
CA ALA A 572 29.17 -11.21 6.77
C ALA A 572 30.28 -10.26 7.25
N LYS A 573 31.14 -9.84 6.33
CA LYS A 573 32.18 -8.86 6.60
C LYS A 573 31.55 -7.47 6.70
N SER A 574 31.81 -6.76 7.79
CA SER A 574 31.28 -5.40 7.96
C SER A 574 31.94 -4.45 6.95
N HIS A 575 31.13 -3.66 6.24
CA HIS A 575 31.65 -2.56 5.42
C HIS A 575 32.05 -1.32 6.25
N ALA A 576 31.83 -1.32 7.57
CA ALA A 576 32.07 -0.17 8.43
C ALA A 576 33.56 0.17 8.69
N VAL A 577 34.51 -0.34 7.88
CA VAL A 577 35.96 -0.17 8.10
C VAL A 577 36.67 0.53 6.92
N GLN A 578 35.95 1.16 5.98
CA GLN A 578 36.60 1.78 4.81
C GLN A 578 36.47 3.30 4.66
N ASN A 579 35.85 4.00 5.61
CA ASN A 579 35.83 5.47 5.65
C ASN A 579 36.35 5.98 7.00
N GLU A 580 37.65 5.85 7.24
CA GLU A 580 38.44 6.74 8.11
C GLU A 580 39.61 7.32 7.31
#